data_AF-A0A1V3L0U7-F1
#
_entry.id   AF-A0A1V3L0U7-F1
#
_cell.length_a   1.000
_cell.length_b   1.000
_cell.length_c   1.000
_cell.angle_alpha   90.00
_cell.angle_beta   90.00
_cell.angle_gamma   90.00
#
_symmetry.space_group_name_H-M   'P 1'
#
loop_
_entity.id
_entity.type
_entity.pdbx_description
1 polymer ?
#
loop_
_entity_poly.entity_id
_entity_poly.type
_entity_poly.pdbx_seq_one_letter_code
_entity_poly.pdbx_strand_id
1 'polypeptide(L)'
;MKFTIQTKKSAVKTELKRPKFPHKNKYGKFVKLDRQNPKMSYAEYGNYAKDCLKILEDFYQNIEDVPNEDLLFYWIFLSVNESHKSRFGRKQIFAEKLRERGYKIIDCELVEIDKKQIDFFR
;
A
#
# COMPACT_ATOMS: atom_id res chain seq x y z
N MET A 1 -46.35 17.70 -14.85
CA MET A 1 -45.60 17.48 -13.60
C MET A 1 -44.12 17.33 -13.95
N LYS A 2 -43.23 18.18 -13.43
CA LYS A 2 -41.77 18.11 -13.65
C LYS A 2 -41.15 17.33 -12.50
N PHE A 3 -40.62 16.14 -12.76
CA PHE A 3 -39.86 15.39 -11.76
C PHE A 3 -38.41 15.85 -11.79
N THR A 4 -38.03 16.67 -10.81
CA THR A 4 -36.62 17.03 -10.58
C THR A 4 -35.99 15.89 -9.77
N ILE A 5 -35.28 15.00 -10.46
CA ILE A 5 -34.44 13.99 -9.82
C ILE A 5 -33.23 14.72 -9.25
N GLN A 6 -33.30 15.10 -7.99
CA GLN A 6 -32.12 15.52 -7.24
C GLN A 6 -31.23 14.30 -7.09
N THR A 7 -30.18 14.23 -7.90
CA THR A 7 -29.08 13.31 -7.66
C THR A 7 -28.49 13.67 -6.31
N LYS A 8 -28.84 12.89 -5.28
CA LYS A 8 -28.10 12.89 -4.03
C LYS A 8 -26.65 12.61 -4.41
N LYS A 9 -25.81 13.66 -4.42
CA LYS A 9 -24.37 13.50 -4.24
C LYS A 9 -24.25 12.77 -2.92
N SER A 10 -24.13 11.45 -3.02
CA SER A 10 -23.91 10.58 -1.89
C SER A 10 -22.52 10.90 -1.41
N ALA A 11 -22.42 11.94 -0.58
CA ALA A 11 -21.31 12.17 0.33
C ALA A 11 -21.39 11.07 1.39
N VAL A 12 -21.23 9.81 0.97
CA VAL A 12 -20.91 8.74 1.89
C VAL A 12 -19.40 8.81 2.01
N LYS A 13 -18.94 9.60 2.97
CA LYS A 13 -17.74 9.21 3.74
C LYS A 13 -18.06 7.91 4.47
N THR A 14 -18.36 6.85 3.72
CA THR A 14 -18.12 5.50 4.19
C THR A 14 -16.62 5.50 4.32
N GLU A 15 -16.09 5.24 5.51
CA GLU A 15 -14.73 4.74 5.63
C GLU A 15 -14.67 3.48 4.75
N LEU A 16 -14.38 3.66 3.47
CA LEU A 16 -14.17 2.58 2.53
C LEU A 16 -12.96 1.85 3.11
N LYS A 17 -13.21 0.74 3.79
CA LYS A 17 -12.15 -0.14 4.24
C LYS A 17 -11.69 -0.85 2.98
N ARG A 18 -10.41 -0.69 2.64
CA ARG A 18 -9.85 -1.37 1.48
C ARG A 18 -10.13 -2.88 1.56
N PRO A 19 -10.22 -3.57 0.41
CA PRO A 19 -10.31 -5.02 0.42
C PRO A 19 -9.15 -5.59 1.24
N LYS A 20 -9.44 -6.61 2.04
CA LYS A 20 -8.37 -7.38 2.69
C LYS A 20 -7.47 -7.93 1.60
N PHE A 21 -6.17 -7.96 1.87
CA PHE A 21 -5.25 -8.62 0.95
C PHE A 21 -5.68 -10.06 0.73
N PRO A 22 -5.43 -10.63 -0.46
CA PRO A 22 -5.73 -12.02 -0.71
C PRO A 22 -5.06 -12.87 0.37
N HIS A 23 -5.83 -13.73 1.03
CA HIS A 23 -5.27 -14.76 1.92
C HIS A 23 -4.85 -16.00 1.13
N LYS A 24 -5.08 -16.00 -0.18
CA LYS A 24 -4.71 -17.06 -1.11
C LYS A 24 -4.09 -16.48 -2.38
N ASN A 25 -3.03 -17.09 -2.91
CA ASN A 25 -2.52 -16.71 -4.23
C ASN A 25 -3.50 -17.15 -5.34
N LYS A 26 -3.22 -16.79 -6.59
CA LYS A 26 -3.99 -17.22 -7.77
C LYS A 26 -4.15 -18.75 -7.94
N TYR A 27 -3.41 -19.55 -7.17
CA TYR A 27 -3.45 -21.01 -7.15
C TYR A 27 -4.21 -21.58 -5.93
N GLY A 28 -4.84 -20.74 -5.12
CA GLY A 28 -5.63 -21.16 -3.95
C GLY A 28 -4.81 -21.53 -2.71
N LYS A 29 -3.47 -21.41 -2.76
CA LYS A 29 -2.60 -21.66 -1.60
C LYS A 29 -2.68 -20.52 -0.61
N PHE A 30 -2.80 -20.82 0.67
CA PHE A 30 -2.82 -19.81 1.72
C PHE A 30 -1.49 -19.06 1.78
N VAL A 31 -1.55 -17.72 1.67
CA VAL A 31 -0.39 -16.85 1.75
C VAL A 31 -0.48 -16.08 3.06
N LYS A 32 0.47 -16.33 3.95
CA LYS A 32 0.72 -15.44 5.08
C LYS A 32 1.66 -14.35 4.57
N LEU A 33 1.32 -13.09 4.82
CA LEU A 33 2.20 -11.97 4.52
C LEU A 33 3.37 -11.98 5.51
N ASP A 34 4.31 -12.89 5.29
CA ASP A 34 5.57 -12.93 6.00
C ASP A 34 6.53 -11.98 5.27
N ARG A 35 6.80 -10.85 5.93
CA ARG A 35 7.51 -9.72 5.33
C ARG A 35 9.02 -9.98 5.20
N GLN A 36 9.53 -11.00 5.88
CA GLN A 36 10.96 -11.34 5.93
C GLN A 36 11.25 -12.69 5.29
N ASN A 37 10.37 -13.68 5.51
CA ASN A 37 10.52 -15.00 4.91
C ASN A 37 9.19 -15.49 4.37
N PRO A 38 8.78 -15.00 3.18
CA PRO A 38 7.61 -15.51 2.51
C PRO A 38 7.90 -16.99 2.21
N LYS A 39 7.33 -17.92 3.00
CA LYS A 39 7.49 -19.38 2.90
C LYS A 39 6.90 -19.93 1.58
N MET A 40 7.28 -19.35 0.47
CA MET A 40 6.79 -19.52 -0.88
C MET A 40 7.93 -19.23 -1.86
N SER A 41 7.80 -19.70 -3.10
CA SER A 41 8.82 -19.38 -4.11
C SER A 41 8.80 -17.90 -4.46
N TYR A 42 9.94 -17.35 -4.86
CA TYR A 42 10.09 -15.96 -5.31
C TYR A 42 9.06 -15.59 -6.41
N ALA A 43 8.80 -16.53 -7.34
CA ALA A 43 7.82 -16.35 -8.41
C ALA A 43 6.37 -16.28 -7.89
N GLU A 44 6.00 -17.14 -6.93
CA GLU A 44 4.68 -17.08 -6.31
C GLU A 44 4.52 -15.77 -5.53
N TYR A 45 5.58 -15.30 -4.85
CA TYR A 45 5.53 -14.07 -4.04
C TYR A 45 5.42 -12.83 -4.92
N GLY A 46 6.12 -12.81 -6.05
CA GLY A 46 5.97 -11.76 -7.06
C GLY A 46 4.54 -11.67 -7.60
N ASN A 47 3.92 -12.80 -7.96
CA ASN A 47 2.52 -12.81 -8.40
C ASN A 47 1.57 -12.31 -7.31
N TYR A 48 1.75 -12.76 -6.08
CA TYR A 48 0.95 -12.32 -4.93
C TYR A 48 1.07 -10.81 -4.67
N ALA A 49 2.30 -10.30 -4.66
CA ALA A 49 2.58 -8.88 -4.48
C ALA A 49 1.95 -8.03 -5.60
N LYS A 50 1.95 -8.53 -6.85
CA LYS A 50 1.27 -7.88 -7.98
C LYS A 50 -0.25 -7.80 -7.78
N ASP A 51 -0.88 -8.88 -7.31
CA ASP A 51 -2.31 -8.89 -7.01
C ASP A 51 -2.65 -7.93 -5.87
N CYS A 52 -1.79 -7.85 -4.83
CA CYS A 52 -1.95 -6.91 -3.73
C CYS A 52 -1.79 -5.46 -4.18
N LEU A 53 -0.80 -5.16 -5.03
CA LEU A 53 -0.62 -3.83 -5.61
C LEU A 53 -1.84 -3.41 -6.41
N LYS A 54 -2.41 -4.32 -7.22
CA LYS A 54 -3.61 -4.04 -8.00
C LYS A 54 -4.80 -3.66 -7.13
N ILE A 55 -4.99 -4.33 -5.99
CA ILE A 55 -6.03 -3.98 -5.02
C ILE A 55 -5.81 -2.58 -4.47
N LEU A 56 -4.57 -2.24 -4.10
CA LEU A 56 -4.26 -0.91 -3.59
C LEU A 56 -4.45 0.17 -4.66
N GLU A 57 -4.07 -0.09 -5.92
CA GLU A 57 -4.22 0.86 -7.04
C GLU A 57 -5.67 1.09 -7.47
N ASP A 58 -6.50 0.04 -7.41
CA ASP A 58 -7.92 0.15 -7.69
C ASP A 58 -8.66 0.90 -6.57
N PHE A 59 -8.17 0.74 -5.34
CA PHE A 59 -8.76 1.35 -4.16
C PHE A 59 -8.34 2.83 -3.96
N TYR A 60 -7.03 3.11 -4.05
CA TYR A 60 -6.49 4.44 -3.84
C TYR A 60 -6.31 5.19 -5.15
N GLN A 61 -6.96 6.35 -5.27
CA GLN A 61 -6.75 7.23 -6.42
C GLN A 61 -5.59 8.23 -6.20
N ASN A 62 -5.35 8.63 -4.96
CA ASN A 62 -4.25 9.53 -4.57
C ASN A 62 -3.38 8.87 -3.51
N ILE A 63 -2.07 9.15 -3.56
CA ILE A 63 -1.11 8.65 -2.57
C ILE A 63 -1.31 9.27 -1.19
N GLU A 64 -1.89 10.48 -1.12
CA GLU A 64 -2.11 11.19 0.14
C GLU A 64 -3.20 10.52 0.98
N ASP A 65 -4.21 9.94 0.33
CA ASP A 65 -5.29 9.19 0.97
C ASP A 65 -4.83 7.80 1.50
N VAL A 66 -3.61 7.36 1.14
CA VAL A 66 -3.05 6.07 1.55
C VAL A 66 -2.57 6.16 3.00
N PRO A 67 -3.03 5.29 3.91
CA PRO A 67 -2.54 5.23 5.29
C PRO A 67 -1.09 4.72 5.36
N ASN A 68 -0.39 4.99 6.46
CA ASN A 68 1.02 4.63 6.62
C ASN A 68 1.28 3.13 6.41
N GLU A 69 0.40 2.28 6.95
CA GLU A 69 0.49 0.83 6.79
C GLU A 69 0.43 0.40 5.31
N ASP A 70 -0.41 1.06 4.52
CA ASP A 70 -0.57 0.74 3.10
C ASP A 70 0.56 1.32 2.26
N LEU A 71 1.14 2.46 2.65
CA LEU A 71 2.40 2.93 2.07
C LEU A 71 3.54 1.94 2.32
N LEU A 72 3.60 1.35 3.52
CA LEU A 72 4.56 0.28 3.82
C LEU A 72 4.29 -0.94 2.93
N PHE A 73 3.03 -1.36 2.77
CA PHE A 73 2.70 -2.48 1.89
C PHE A 73 3.07 -2.22 0.43
N TYR A 74 2.81 -1.01 -0.09
CA TYR A 74 3.30 -0.60 -1.40
C TYR A 74 4.81 -0.74 -1.52
N TRP A 75 5.55 -0.26 -0.53
CA TRP A 75 7.01 -0.36 -0.51
C TRP A 75 7.48 -1.82 -0.50
N ILE A 76 6.87 -2.67 0.32
CA ILE A 76 7.19 -4.11 0.42
C ILE A 76 6.93 -4.78 -0.93
N PHE A 77 5.73 -4.63 -1.48
CA PHE A 77 5.32 -5.29 -2.73
C PHE A 77 6.10 -4.83 -3.95
N LEU A 78 6.50 -3.56 -4.00
CA LEU A 78 7.39 -3.01 -5.03
C LEU A 78 8.85 -3.47 -4.83
N SER A 79 9.25 -3.80 -3.60
CA SER A 79 10.59 -4.31 -3.31
C SER A 79 10.75 -5.80 -3.63
N VAL A 80 9.64 -6.55 -3.76
CA VAL A 80 9.67 -7.97 -4.15
C VAL A 80 10.26 -8.17 -5.54
N ASN A 81 9.98 -7.27 -6.47
CA ASN A 81 10.43 -7.38 -7.85
C ASN A 81 10.61 -5.99 -8.46
N GLU A 82 11.79 -5.73 -9.02
CA GLU A 82 12.11 -4.45 -9.66
C GLU A 82 11.21 -4.12 -10.87
N SER A 83 10.61 -5.16 -11.48
CA SER A 83 9.65 -4.99 -12.57
C SER A 83 8.28 -4.48 -12.08
N HIS A 84 7.99 -4.56 -10.79
CA HIS A 84 6.74 -4.04 -10.25
C HIS A 84 6.74 -2.50 -10.33
N LYS A 85 5.70 -1.96 -10.94
CA LYS A 85 5.46 -0.52 -11.04
C LYS A 85 4.13 -0.23 -10.39
N SER A 86 4.12 0.82 -9.56
CA SER A 86 2.87 1.39 -9.07
C SER A 86 2.51 2.61 -9.93
N ARG A 87 1.22 2.89 -10.06
CA ARG A 87 0.67 4.14 -10.61
C ARG A 87 1.25 5.37 -9.90
N PHE A 88 1.52 5.28 -8.61
CA PHE A 88 2.14 6.37 -7.84
C PHE A 88 3.66 6.44 -8.01
N GLY A 89 4.26 5.45 -8.68
CA GLY A 89 5.66 5.42 -9.08
C GLY A 89 6.46 4.30 -8.41
N ARG A 90 7.72 4.59 -8.06
CA ARG A 90 8.67 3.58 -7.54
C ARG A 90 8.62 3.51 -6.01
N LYS A 91 9.17 2.43 -5.44
CA LYS A 91 9.28 2.23 -3.97
C LYS A 91 9.84 3.44 -3.21
N GLN A 92 10.76 4.20 -3.82
CA GLN A 92 11.35 5.40 -3.22
C GLN A 92 10.29 6.45 -2.83
N ILE A 93 9.28 6.68 -3.68
CA ILE A 93 8.24 7.68 -3.42
C ILE A 93 7.45 7.33 -2.15
N PHE A 94 7.18 6.04 -1.93
CA PHE A 94 6.50 5.57 -0.73
C PHE A 94 7.37 5.71 0.52
N ALA A 95 8.67 5.44 0.42
CA ALA A 95 9.61 5.65 1.52
C ALA A 95 9.75 7.15 1.86
N GLU A 96 9.76 8.02 0.85
CA GLU A 96 9.78 9.48 1.05
C GLU A 96 8.51 9.97 1.73
N LYS A 97 7.33 9.51 1.28
CA LYS A 97 6.05 9.86 1.92
C LYS A 97 5.99 9.40 3.38
N LEU A 98 6.52 8.22 3.69
CA LEU A 98 6.62 7.76 5.07
C LEU A 98 7.58 8.63 5.87
N ARG A 99 8.73 9.01 5.29
CA ARG A 99 9.70 9.91 5.92
C ARG A 99 9.13 11.30 6.18
N GLU A 100 8.39 11.87 5.23
CA GLU A 100 7.64 13.13 5.40
C GLU A 100 6.67 13.06 6.58
N ARG A 101 6.05 11.88 6.77
CA ARG A 101 5.17 11.59 7.91
C ARG A 101 5.90 11.25 9.20
N GLY A 102 7.24 11.27 9.21
CA GLY A 102 8.07 10.98 10.38
C GLY A 102 8.29 9.48 10.62
N TYR A 103 8.13 8.63 9.62
CA TYR A 103 8.35 7.18 9.71
C TYR A 103 9.49 6.73 8.78
N LYS A 104 10.28 5.77 9.23
CA LYS A 104 11.26 5.04 8.41
C LYS A 104 10.86 3.58 8.34
N ILE A 105 11.24 2.92 7.25
CA ILE A 105 11.02 1.48 7.07
C ILE A 105 12.29 0.76 7.51
N ILE A 106 12.20 -0.08 8.53
CA ILE A 106 13.27 -0.98 8.98
C ILE A 106 12.71 -2.39 9.01
N ASP A 107 13.38 -3.35 8.36
CA ASP A 107 12.97 -4.76 8.34
C ASP A 107 11.50 -5.00 7.94
N CYS A 108 10.98 -4.18 7.02
CA CYS A 108 9.59 -4.16 6.58
C CYS A 108 8.58 -3.78 7.68
N GLU A 109 9.02 -3.02 8.68
CA GLU A 109 8.19 -2.43 9.73
C GLU A 109 8.33 -0.91 9.73
N LEU A 110 7.26 -0.23 10.16
CA LEU A 110 7.26 1.22 10.33
C LEU A 110 7.87 1.55 11.69
N VAL A 111 8.97 2.30 11.67
CA VAL A 111 9.63 2.81 12.87
C VAL A 111 9.52 4.33 12.86
N GLU A 112 9.03 4.92 13.94
CA GLU A 112 8.99 6.38 14.08
C GLU A 112 10.42 6.95 14.10
N ILE A 113 10.62 8.01 13.33
CA ILE A 113 11.87 8.76 13.30
C ILE A 113 11.82 9.70 14.50
N ASP A 114 12.72 9.49 15.45
CA ASP A 114 12.89 10.40 16.57
C ASP A 114 13.22 11.80 16.04
N LYS A 115 12.47 12.82 16.49
CA LYS A 115 12.57 14.21 16.02
C LYS A 115 14.00 14.76 16.08
N LYS A 116 14.85 14.21 16.96
CA LYS A 116 16.27 14.58 17.08
C LYS A 116 17.12 14.26 15.83
N GLN A 117 16.70 13.32 14.97
CA GLN A 117 17.42 13.04 13.72
C GLN A 117 17.00 13.94 12.55
N ILE A 118 15.85 14.62 12.66
CA ILE A 118 15.31 15.47 11.57
C ILE A 118 16.11 16.79 11.49
N ASP A 119 16.61 17.29 12.63
CA ASP A 119 17.44 18.50 12.70
C ASP A 119 18.85 18.33 12.12
N PHE A 120 19.31 17.10 11.86
CA PHE A 120 20.70 16.86 11.43
C PHE A 120 20.92 16.97 9.90
N PHE A 121 19.85 17.22 9.13
CA PHE A 121 19.90 17.30 7.66
C PHE A 121 19.53 18.68 7.10
N ARG A 122 19.51 19.72 7.94
CA ARG A 122 19.21 21.09 7.50
C ARG A 122 20.46 21.86 7.10
#